data_AF-A0ABD0YRX1-F1
#
_entry.id   AF-A0ABD0YRX1-F1
#
_cell.length_a   1.000
_cell.length_b   1.000
_cell.length_c   1.000
_cell.angle_alpha   90.00
_cell.angle_beta   90.00
_cell.angle_gamma   90.00
#
_symmetry.space_group_name_H-M   'P 1'
#
loop_
_entity.id
_entity.type
_entity.pdbx_description
1 polymer ?
#
loop_
_entity_poly.entity_id
_entity_poly.type
_entity_poly.pdbx_seq_one_letter_code
_entity_poly.pdbx_strand_id
1 'polypeptide(L)'
;MKLGSRQMSLLVYDEGATPRRLLVSVHINTAQFFNNFSVDGISSSNEIFLEFPTDMLSSSLSSLRQTNTNVKCVEILLTEQNSSPCLTFKMEFVSEFAMTRWCVHDIPVTVVPCNEWSRYHEPVEKTYTVSLEINNLKKLRSVVESLKRISQHVNIIGSTESLLSLHAQSQSATVKVIFKNIYQIQVSGKREHRNNARLARH
;
A
#
# COMPACT_ATOMS: atom_id res chain seq x y z
N MET A 1 11.62 2.90 -0.27
CA MET A 1 11.60 1.48 -0.67
C MET A 1 12.56 0.70 0.20
N LYS A 2 12.12 -0.46 0.67
CA LYS A 2 12.92 -1.42 1.45
C LYS A 2 13.11 -2.68 0.61
N LEU A 3 14.34 -3.06 0.36
CA LEU A 3 14.71 -4.31 -0.31
C LEU A 3 15.26 -5.27 0.73
N GLY A 4 14.69 -6.46 0.80
CA GLY A 4 15.22 -7.58 1.58
C GLY A 4 15.15 -8.87 0.77
N SER A 5 15.85 -9.90 1.20
CA SER A 5 16.02 -11.16 0.45
C SER A 5 14.71 -11.85 0.03
N ARG A 6 13.66 -11.75 0.86
CA ARG A 6 12.36 -12.42 0.61
C ARG A 6 11.20 -11.46 0.35
N GLN A 7 11.40 -10.18 0.59
CA GLN A 7 10.34 -9.18 0.53
C GLN A 7 10.89 -7.84 0.07
N MET A 8 10.18 -7.26 -0.90
CA MET A 8 10.35 -5.87 -1.31
C MET A 8 9.16 -5.07 -0.80
N SER A 9 9.41 -3.90 -0.19
CA SER A 9 8.34 -3.04 0.32
C SER A 9 8.45 -1.61 -0.20
N LEU A 10 7.32 -1.04 -0.61
CA LEU A 10 7.19 0.38 -0.95
C LEU A 10 6.48 1.08 0.20
N LEU A 11 7.13 2.08 0.78
CA LEU A 11 6.66 2.82 1.94
C LEU A 11 6.52 4.29 1.55
N VAL A 12 5.37 4.89 1.83
CA VAL A 12 5.09 6.32 1.64
C VAL A 12 4.76 6.92 2.99
N TYR A 13 5.51 7.94 3.39
CA TYR A 13 5.34 8.66 4.64
C TYR A 13 4.75 10.05 4.39
N ASP A 14 4.01 10.55 5.38
CA ASP A 14 3.60 11.94 5.47
C ASP A 14 4.78 12.79 5.96
N GLU A 15 5.30 13.65 5.09
CA GLU A 15 6.41 14.53 5.44
C GLU A 15 6.00 15.70 6.33
N GLY A 16 4.71 16.05 6.36
CA GLY A 16 4.19 17.14 7.21
C GLY A 16 3.91 16.72 8.65
N ALA A 17 3.91 15.42 8.94
CA ALA A 17 3.65 14.90 10.29
C ALA A 17 4.94 14.76 11.10
N THR A 18 4.91 15.18 12.37
CA THR A 18 6.01 14.96 13.33
C THR A 18 5.49 14.16 14.54
N PRO A 19 5.87 12.89 14.73
CA PRO A 19 6.76 12.07 13.90
C PRO A 19 6.16 11.68 12.54
N ARG A 20 7.02 11.31 11.57
CA ARG A 20 6.60 10.86 10.23
C ARG A 20 5.55 9.75 10.35
N ARG A 21 4.45 9.91 9.63
CA ARG A 21 3.34 8.94 9.65
C ARG A 21 3.36 8.10 8.39
N LEU A 22 3.40 6.78 8.50
CA LEU A 22 3.22 5.89 7.35
C LEU A 22 1.81 6.05 6.77
N LEU A 23 1.72 6.42 5.51
CA LEU A 23 0.47 6.60 4.77
C LEU A 23 0.11 5.34 3.99
N VAL A 24 1.09 4.77 3.28
CA VAL A 24 0.91 3.59 2.44
C VAL A 24 2.11 2.67 2.62
N SER A 25 1.83 1.39 2.85
CA SER A 25 2.79 0.30 2.67
C SER A 25 2.27 -0.68 1.63
N VAL A 26 3.16 -1.11 0.74
CA VAL A 26 2.91 -2.19 -0.21
C VAL A 26 4.02 -3.20 -0.03
N HIS A 27 3.64 -4.47 0.12
CA HIS A 27 4.55 -5.58 0.27
C HIS A 27 4.48 -6.50 -0.94
N ILE A 28 5.65 -6.85 -1.45
CA ILE A 28 5.81 -7.73 -2.60
C ILE A 28 6.67 -8.90 -2.14
N ASN A 29 6.10 -10.11 -2.20
CA ASN A 29 6.86 -11.33 -1.97
C ASN A 29 7.73 -11.59 -3.20
N THR A 30 9.05 -11.59 -3.00
CA THR A 30 9.99 -11.61 -4.12
C THR A 30 9.96 -12.94 -4.87
N ALA A 31 9.73 -14.05 -4.16
CA ALA A 31 9.64 -15.39 -4.75
C ALA A 31 8.37 -15.59 -5.61
N GLN A 32 7.32 -14.78 -5.39
CA GLN A 32 6.09 -14.86 -6.18
C GLN A 32 6.08 -13.93 -7.39
N PHE A 33 6.88 -12.86 -7.34
CA PHE A 33 6.81 -11.79 -8.34
C PHE A 33 7.99 -11.82 -9.33
N PHE A 34 9.16 -12.31 -8.92
CA PHE A 34 10.37 -12.28 -9.73
C PHE A 34 10.84 -13.68 -10.09
N ASN A 35 11.26 -13.87 -11.34
CA ASN A 35 11.94 -15.11 -11.77
C ASN A 35 13.33 -15.23 -11.13
N ASN A 36 14.03 -14.10 -11.00
CA ASN A 36 15.34 -13.99 -10.39
C ASN A 36 15.34 -12.78 -9.45
N PHE A 37 15.82 -12.96 -8.22
CA PHE A 37 15.92 -11.89 -7.24
C PHE A 37 17.15 -12.09 -6.36
N SER A 38 17.98 -11.06 -6.27
CA SER A 38 19.18 -11.04 -5.42
C SER A 38 19.35 -9.64 -4.84
N VAL A 39 19.62 -9.59 -3.54
CA VAL A 39 19.89 -8.37 -2.79
C VAL A 39 21.01 -8.69 -1.82
N ASP A 40 22.11 -7.95 -1.95
CA ASP A 40 23.26 -8.03 -1.06
C ASP A 40 23.48 -6.64 -0.43
N GLY A 41 22.92 -6.47 0.77
CA GLY A 41 23.11 -5.32 1.63
C GLY A 41 24.35 -5.47 2.51
N ILE A 42 24.88 -4.33 2.97
CA ILE A 42 26.09 -4.28 3.82
C ILE A 42 25.77 -4.60 5.28
N SER A 43 24.49 -4.55 5.66
CA SER A 43 24.01 -4.76 7.03
C SER A 43 23.91 -6.24 7.38
N SER A 44 23.89 -6.55 8.69
CA SER A 44 23.65 -7.91 9.19
C SER A 44 22.25 -8.45 8.82
N SER A 45 21.28 -7.58 8.56
CA SER A 45 19.93 -7.97 8.11
C SER A 45 19.84 -8.18 6.60
N ASN A 46 20.92 -7.88 5.84
CA ASN A 46 20.96 -7.96 4.39
C ASN A 46 19.83 -7.16 3.70
N GLU A 47 19.52 -5.99 4.25
CA GLU A 47 18.49 -5.08 3.74
C GLU A 47 19.11 -3.83 3.11
N ILE A 48 18.38 -3.19 2.19
CA ILE A 48 18.74 -1.90 1.58
C ILE A 48 17.51 -0.99 1.59
N PHE A 49 17.68 0.23 2.11
CA PHE A 49 16.64 1.25 2.12
C PHE A 49 17.00 2.34 1.12
N LEU A 50 16.05 2.66 0.23
CA LEU A 50 16.21 3.60 -0.87
C LEU A 50 15.06 4.62 -0.86
N GLU A 51 15.37 5.89 -1.01
CA GLU A 51 14.39 6.96 -1.28
C GLU A 51 14.47 7.38 -2.74
N PHE A 52 13.32 7.65 -3.35
CA PHE A 52 13.26 8.11 -4.74
C PHE A 52 11.98 8.92 -5.02
N PRO A 53 11.98 9.78 -6.05
CA PRO A 53 10.79 10.52 -6.46
C PRO A 53 9.72 9.58 -7.05
N THR A 54 8.52 9.58 -6.47
CA THR A 54 7.42 8.71 -6.92
C THR A 54 6.93 9.04 -8.34
N ASP A 55 7.01 10.31 -8.74
CA ASP A 55 6.59 10.75 -10.08
C ASP A 55 7.49 10.18 -11.16
N MET A 56 8.81 10.12 -10.91
CA MET A 56 9.76 9.48 -11.82
C MET A 56 9.44 7.99 -11.95
N LEU A 57 9.23 7.27 -10.83
CA LEU A 57 8.83 5.86 -10.87
C LEU A 57 7.55 5.65 -11.69
N SER A 58 6.53 6.47 -11.45
CA SER A 58 5.26 6.38 -12.18
C SER A 58 5.43 6.64 -13.68
N SER A 59 6.27 7.60 -14.06
CA SER A 59 6.55 7.91 -15.47
C SER A 59 7.36 6.81 -16.15
N SER A 60 8.41 6.28 -15.50
CA SER A 60 9.26 5.21 -16.02
C SER A 60 8.51 3.89 -16.24
N LEU A 61 7.51 3.60 -15.41
CA LEU A 61 6.69 2.39 -15.52
C LEU A 61 5.40 2.60 -16.33
N SER A 62 5.24 3.76 -16.99
CA SER A 62 4.02 4.10 -17.72
C SER A 62 3.72 3.17 -18.90
N SER A 63 4.76 2.70 -19.57
CA SER A 63 4.66 1.72 -20.65
C SER A 63 4.02 0.42 -20.15
N LEU A 64 4.36 -0.05 -18.95
CA LEU A 64 3.85 -1.31 -18.38
C LEU A 64 2.36 -1.29 -18.00
N ARG A 65 1.73 -0.11 -17.93
CA ARG A 65 0.32 0.01 -17.53
C ARG A 65 -0.68 -0.31 -18.64
N GLN A 66 -0.23 -0.38 -19.88
CA GLN A 66 -1.13 -0.61 -21.01
C GLN A 66 -1.54 -2.10 -21.04
N THR A 67 -2.80 -2.39 -21.36
CA THR A 67 -3.29 -3.78 -21.39
C THR A 67 -2.70 -4.61 -22.54
N ASN A 68 -2.14 -3.94 -23.56
CA ASN A 68 -1.51 -4.56 -24.74
C ASN A 68 -0.02 -4.19 -24.81
N THR A 69 0.73 -4.46 -23.75
CA THR A 69 2.19 -4.22 -23.76
C THR A 69 2.93 -5.38 -24.39
N ASN A 70 3.73 -5.11 -25.41
CA ASN A 70 4.64 -6.12 -25.97
C ASN A 70 5.95 -6.24 -25.17
N VAL A 71 5.86 -6.12 -23.84
CA VAL A 71 7.01 -6.23 -22.94
C VAL A 71 7.25 -7.71 -22.65
N LYS A 72 8.46 -8.17 -22.91
CA LYS A 72 8.88 -9.54 -22.69
C LYS A 72 9.57 -9.72 -21.34
N CYS A 73 10.39 -8.75 -20.94
CA CYS A 73 11.19 -8.82 -19.72
C CYS A 73 11.34 -7.43 -19.08
N VAL A 74 11.39 -7.40 -17.74
CA VAL A 74 11.73 -6.21 -16.96
C VAL A 74 12.81 -6.61 -15.95
N GLU A 75 13.94 -5.91 -16.01
CA GLU A 75 15.02 -6.03 -15.03
C GLU A 75 15.06 -4.76 -14.18
N ILE A 76 15.15 -4.94 -12.86
CA ILE A 76 15.27 -3.86 -11.89
C ILE A 76 16.64 -4.00 -11.25
N LEU A 77 17.47 -2.99 -11.40
CA LEU A 77 18.88 -3.02 -10.99
C LEU A 77 19.19 -1.79 -10.13
N LEU A 78 19.97 -1.96 -9.07
CA LEU A 78 20.60 -0.85 -8.38
C LEU A 78 21.97 -0.62 -9.04
N THR A 79 22.13 0.51 -9.72
CA THR A 79 23.32 0.85 -10.50
C THR A 79 23.95 2.15 -10.00
N GLU A 80 25.16 2.44 -10.45
CA GLU A 80 25.78 3.74 -10.29
C GLU A 80 25.90 4.38 -11.68
N GLN A 81 25.27 5.54 -11.87
CA GLN A 81 25.35 6.32 -13.10
C GLN A 81 25.84 7.72 -12.80
N ASN A 82 26.88 8.17 -13.50
CA ASN A 82 27.49 9.49 -13.33
C ASN A 82 27.80 9.82 -11.85
N SER A 83 28.32 8.83 -11.10
CA SER A 83 28.60 8.94 -9.66
C SER A 83 27.38 9.12 -8.75
N SER A 84 26.17 8.78 -9.23
CA SER A 84 24.94 8.78 -8.45
C SER A 84 24.31 7.38 -8.45
N PRO A 85 23.85 6.86 -7.30
CA PRO A 85 23.11 5.62 -7.27
C PRO A 85 21.74 5.81 -7.95
N CYS A 86 21.36 4.84 -8.77
CA CYS A 86 20.14 4.84 -9.56
C CYS A 86 19.42 3.48 -9.46
N LEU A 87 18.09 3.53 -9.41
CA LEU A 87 17.24 2.38 -9.64
C LEU A 87 16.94 2.33 -11.13
N THR A 88 17.64 1.44 -11.83
CA THR A 88 17.56 1.27 -13.28
C THR A 88 16.52 0.23 -13.63
N PHE A 89 15.56 0.62 -14.48
CA PHE A 89 14.58 -0.27 -15.08
C PHE A 89 14.98 -0.52 -16.53
N LYS A 90 15.38 -1.75 -16.86
CA LYS A 90 15.61 -2.19 -18.24
C LYS A 90 14.42 -3.02 -18.70
N MET A 91 13.82 -2.63 -19.81
CA MET A 91 12.63 -3.27 -20.35
C MET A 91 12.90 -3.75 -21.77
N GLU A 92 12.68 -5.04 -22.01
CA GLU A 92 12.76 -5.66 -23.33
C GLU A 92 11.37 -5.68 -23.97
N PHE A 93 11.25 -5.10 -25.16
CA PHE A 93 10.04 -5.09 -25.97
C PHE A 93 10.23 -5.94 -27.23
N VAL A 94 9.21 -6.70 -27.61
CA VAL A 94 9.20 -7.47 -28.85
C VAL A 94 8.16 -6.85 -29.79
N SER A 95 8.55 -6.45 -30.99
CA SER A 95 7.59 -5.94 -31.97
C SER A 95 6.87 -7.09 -32.70
N GLU A 96 5.76 -6.77 -33.36
CA GLU A 96 5.03 -7.69 -34.24
C GLU A 96 5.89 -8.23 -35.40
N PHE A 97 6.97 -7.51 -35.75
CA PHE A 97 7.94 -7.90 -36.77
C PHE A 97 9.17 -8.63 -36.19
N ALA A 98 9.05 -9.21 -34.99
CA ALA A 98 10.12 -9.90 -34.26
C ALA A 98 11.37 -9.04 -33.99
N MET A 99 11.25 -7.70 -34.01
CA MET A 99 12.35 -6.81 -33.62
C MET A 99 12.36 -6.64 -32.10
N THR A 100 13.54 -6.71 -31.50
CA THR A 100 13.72 -6.43 -30.07
C THR A 100 14.10 -4.97 -29.87
N ARG A 101 13.45 -4.27 -28.94
CA ARG A 101 13.77 -2.91 -28.53
C ARG A 101 13.98 -2.86 -27.02
N TRP A 102 14.84 -1.97 -26.57
CA TRP A 102 15.11 -1.77 -25.16
C TRP A 102 14.71 -0.37 -24.74
N CYS A 103 14.08 -0.26 -23.57
CA CYS A 103 13.88 1.01 -22.89
C CYS A 103 14.58 0.93 -21.54
N VAL A 104 15.42 1.91 -21.25
CA VAL A 104 16.15 2.01 -19.98
C VAL A 104 15.76 3.31 -19.30
N HIS A 105 15.31 3.22 -18.06
CA HIS A 105 15.05 4.38 -17.21
C HIS A 105 15.92 4.29 -15.97
N ASP A 106 16.72 5.34 -15.75
CA ASP A 106 17.50 5.51 -14.52
C ASP A 106 16.76 6.48 -13.61
N ILE A 107 16.36 5.99 -12.43
CA ILE A 107 15.74 6.83 -11.40
C ILE A 107 16.79 7.10 -10.32
N PRO A 108 17.24 8.34 -10.14
CA PRO A 108 18.14 8.68 -9.04
C PRO A 108 17.53 8.28 -7.71
N VAL A 109 18.31 7.61 -6.86
CA VAL A 109 17.90 7.20 -5.53
C VAL A 109 18.83 7.76 -4.48
N THR A 110 18.34 7.91 -3.25
CA THR A 110 19.18 8.15 -2.07
C THR A 110 19.23 6.86 -1.27
N VAL A 111 20.44 6.33 -1.02
CA VAL A 111 20.62 5.19 -0.14
C VAL A 111 20.53 5.68 1.30
N VAL A 112 19.56 5.16 2.05
CA VAL A 112 19.34 5.56 3.44
C VAL A 112 20.42 4.93 4.33
N PRO A 113 21.18 5.73 5.11
CA PRO A 113 22.16 5.22 6.06
C PRO A 113 21.53 4.31 7.15
N CYS A 114 22.26 3.27 7.57
CA CYS A 114 21.74 2.26 8.52
C CYS A 114 21.28 2.84 9.87
N ASN A 115 21.91 3.90 10.35
CA ASN A 115 21.55 4.60 11.59
C ASN A 115 20.18 5.32 11.51
N GLU A 116 19.64 5.51 10.29
CA GLU A 116 18.34 6.16 10.08
C GLU A 116 17.20 5.18 9.83
N TRP A 117 17.48 3.87 9.71
CA TRP A 117 16.46 2.87 9.36
C TRP A 117 15.33 2.73 10.38
N SER A 118 15.58 3.09 11.64
CA SER A 118 14.57 3.13 12.70
C SER A 118 13.40 4.07 12.37
N ARG A 119 13.62 5.08 11.51
CA ARG A 119 12.59 6.01 11.03
C ARG A 119 11.60 5.37 10.05
N TYR A 120 11.96 4.24 9.45
CA TYR A 120 11.18 3.54 8.42
C TYR A 120 10.48 2.29 8.95
N HIS A 121 10.29 2.20 10.27
CA HIS A 121 9.58 1.08 10.85
C HIS A 121 8.09 1.16 10.54
N GLU A 122 7.51 0.00 10.25
CA GLU A 122 6.06 -0.11 10.18
C GLU A 122 5.45 0.02 11.58
N PRO A 123 4.28 0.68 11.68
CA PRO A 123 3.57 0.72 12.94
C PRO A 123 3.20 -0.71 13.37
N VAL A 124 3.32 -0.97 14.67
CA VAL A 124 2.94 -2.24 15.29
C VAL A 124 1.52 -2.64 14.87
N GLU A 125 1.29 -3.94 14.68
CA GLU A 125 -0.01 -4.50 14.33
C GLU A 125 -1.14 -3.87 15.16
N LYS A 126 -2.11 -3.29 14.45
CA LYS A 126 -3.26 -2.67 15.10
C LYS A 126 -4.29 -3.74 15.39
N THR A 127 -4.76 -3.79 16.63
CA THR A 127 -5.98 -4.52 16.97
C THR A 127 -7.18 -3.74 16.44
N TYR A 128 -7.90 -4.31 15.47
CA TYR A 128 -9.12 -3.71 14.94
C TYR A 128 -10.34 -4.18 15.73
N THR A 129 -11.21 -3.24 16.11
CA THR A 129 -12.51 -3.57 16.75
C THR A 129 -13.47 -4.22 15.76
N VAL A 130 -13.43 -3.80 14.49
CA VAL A 130 -14.26 -4.31 13.40
C VAL A 130 -13.41 -4.37 12.12
N SER A 131 -13.44 -5.50 11.41
CA SER A 131 -12.80 -5.68 10.10
C SER A 131 -13.84 -6.00 9.03
N LEU A 132 -13.84 -5.19 7.97
CA LEU A 132 -14.82 -5.21 6.88
C LEU A 132 -14.12 -5.29 5.52
N GLU A 133 -14.60 -6.15 4.63
CA GLU A 133 -14.12 -6.31 3.26
C GLU A 133 -15.07 -5.66 2.25
N ILE A 134 -14.54 -4.71 1.50
CA ILE A 134 -15.32 -3.92 0.55
C ILE A 134 -14.98 -4.36 -0.88
N ASN A 135 -15.91 -5.07 -1.51
CA ASN A 135 -15.73 -5.64 -2.85
C ASN A 135 -15.58 -4.59 -3.97
N ASN A 136 -16.04 -3.35 -3.77
CA ASN A 136 -16.04 -2.33 -4.80
C ASN A 136 -15.49 -0.98 -4.30
N LEU A 137 -14.17 -0.90 -4.23
CA LEU A 137 -13.44 0.33 -3.86
C LEU A 137 -13.71 1.49 -4.82
N LYS A 138 -14.00 1.23 -6.11
CA LYS A 138 -14.35 2.28 -7.09
C LYS A 138 -15.64 3.00 -6.71
N LYS A 139 -16.67 2.24 -6.31
CA LYS A 139 -17.95 2.80 -5.81
C LYS A 139 -17.74 3.57 -4.51
N LEU A 140 -16.97 3.03 -3.57
CA LEU A 140 -16.63 3.72 -2.32
C LEU A 140 -15.96 5.07 -2.59
N ARG A 141 -14.96 5.08 -3.48
CA ARG A 141 -14.27 6.32 -3.90
C ARG A 141 -15.24 7.35 -4.46
N SER A 142 -16.12 6.95 -5.39
CA SER A 142 -17.11 7.86 -6.00
C SER A 142 -18.05 8.49 -4.97
N VAL A 143 -18.48 7.70 -3.98
CA VAL A 143 -19.31 8.19 -2.86
C VAL A 143 -18.53 9.18 -2.01
N VAL A 144 -17.30 8.84 -1.60
CA VAL A 144 -16.45 9.74 -0.80
C VAL A 144 -16.22 11.08 -1.52
N GLU A 145 -15.91 11.06 -2.81
CA GLU A 145 -15.74 12.28 -3.62
C GLU A 145 -17.04 13.12 -3.70
N SER A 146 -18.20 12.45 -3.72
CA SER A 146 -19.47 13.15 -3.69
C SER A 146 -19.78 13.78 -2.34
N LEU A 147 -19.42 13.12 -1.24
CA LEU A 147 -19.59 13.62 0.12
C LEU A 147 -18.62 14.78 0.45
N LYS A 148 -17.40 14.77 -0.10
CA LYS A 148 -16.43 15.87 0.04
C LYS A 148 -16.97 17.21 -0.48
N ARG A 149 -17.86 17.20 -1.48
CA ARG A 149 -18.53 18.43 -1.96
C ARG A 149 -19.50 19.03 -0.95
N ILE A 150 -19.95 18.24 0.02
CA ILE A 150 -20.93 18.63 1.04
C ILE A 150 -20.21 19.08 2.31
N SER A 151 -19.18 18.34 2.73
CA SER A 151 -18.44 18.62 3.97
C SER A 151 -16.97 18.28 3.84
N GLN A 152 -16.13 19.04 4.53
CA GLN A 152 -14.69 18.77 4.67
C GLN A 152 -14.41 17.49 5.50
N HIS A 153 -15.39 17.05 6.28
CA HIS A 153 -15.29 15.87 7.14
C HIS A 153 -16.32 14.82 6.74
N VAL A 154 -15.87 13.58 6.61
CA VAL A 154 -16.74 12.42 6.34
C VAL A 154 -16.57 11.43 7.48
N ASN A 155 -17.66 11.15 8.19
CA ASN A 155 -17.68 10.13 9.23
C ASN A 155 -17.91 8.77 8.58
N ILE A 156 -17.02 7.82 8.86
CA ILE A 156 -17.11 6.44 8.38
C ILE A 156 -17.42 5.56 9.58
N ILE A 157 -18.52 4.81 9.53
CA ILE A 157 -19.01 3.98 10.63
C ILE A 157 -19.15 2.54 10.12
N GLY A 158 -18.34 1.64 10.67
CA GLY A 158 -18.45 0.20 10.42
C GLY A 158 -19.31 -0.47 11.51
N SER A 159 -20.26 -1.30 11.11
CA SER A 159 -21.10 -2.10 12.01
C SER A 159 -20.68 -3.57 11.98
N THR A 160 -20.94 -4.28 13.08
CA THR A 160 -20.84 -5.74 13.17
C THR A 160 -21.90 -6.48 12.36
N GLU A 161 -22.89 -5.76 11.80
CA GLU A 161 -23.98 -6.31 10.97
C GLU A 161 -23.64 -6.28 9.46
N SER A 162 -22.35 -6.28 9.09
CA SER A 162 -21.93 -6.25 7.67
C SER A 162 -22.39 -4.99 6.91
N LEU A 163 -22.47 -3.87 7.63
CA LEU A 163 -22.85 -2.56 7.10
C LEU A 163 -21.72 -1.54 7.30
N LEU A 164 -21.53 -0.69 6.29
CA LEU A 164 -20.66 0.49 6.35
C LEU A 164 -21.49 1.71 5.99
N SER A 165 -21.54 2.70 6.88
CA SER A 165 -22.23 3.97 6.62
C SER A 165 -21.26 5.14 6.57
N LEU A 166 -21.41 5.97 5.54
CA LEU A 166 -20.66 7.21 5.36
C LEU A 166 -21.62 8.38 5.55
N HIS A 167 -21.22 9.33 6.39
CA HIS A 167 -22.03 10.48 6.76
C HIS A 167 -21.25 11.77 6.51
N ALA A 168 -21.88 12.72 5.83
CA ALA A 168 -21.37 14.08 5.71
C ALA A 168 -22.46 15.06 6.10
N GLN A 169 -22.08 16.06 6.90
CA GLN A 169 -22.99 17.09 7.39
C GLN A 169 -22.40 18.47 7.16
N SER A 170 -23.26 19.38 6.72
CA SER A 170 -23.02 20.81 6.55
C SER A 170 -24.18 21.61 7.16
N GLN A 171 -24.13 22.93 7.07
CA GLN A 171 -25.24 23.78 7.51
C GLN A 171 -26.50 23.58 6.65
N SER A 172 -26.35 23.21 5.38
CA SER A 172 -27.45 23.15 4.41
C SER A 172 -27.96 21.74 4.12
N ALA A 173 -27.15 20.70 4.37
CA ALA A 173 -27.52 19.33 4.05
C ALA A 173 -26.82 18.30 4.95
N THR A 174 -27.52 17.21 5.23
CA THR A 174 -26.98 15.97 5.82
C THR A 174 -27.19 14.83 4.84
N VAL A 175 -26.12 14.14 4.49
CA VAL A 175 -26.16 12.98 3.59
C VAL A 175 -25.59 11.76 4.29
N LYS A 176 -26.35 10.67 4.24
CA LYS A 176 -25.96 9.34 4.73
C LYS A 176 -26.02 8.34 3.60
N VAL A 177 -24.92 7.64 3.36
CA VAL A 177 -24.82 6.57 2.37
C VAL A 177 -24.52 5.27 3.10
N ILE A 178 -25.24 4.20 2.75
CA ILE A 178 -25.11 2.89 3.40
C ILE A 178 -24.68 1.86 2.34
N PHE A 179 -23.53 1.24 2.55
CA PHE A 179 -23.09 0.06 1.82
C PHE A 179 -23.55 -1.19 2.57
N LYS A 180 -24.31 -2.04 1.86
CA LYS A 180 -24.81 -3.33 2.34
C LYS A 180 -23.96 -4.47 1.75
N ASN A 181 -24.03 -5.65 2.36
CA ASN A 181 -23.38 -6.88 1.89
C ASN A 181 -21.84 -6.78 1.86
N ILE A 182 -21.25 -6.20 2.90
CA ILE A 182 -19.80 -6.16 3.09
C ILE A 182 -19.40 -7.42 3.86
N TYR A 183 -18.33 -8.11 3.45
CA TYR A 183 -17.92 -9.32 4.16
C TYR A 183 -17.23 -8.95 5.48
N GLN A 184 -17.62 -9.61 6.56
CA GLN A 184 -17.05 -9.39 7.87
C GLN A 184 -15.91 -10.38 8.09
N ILE A 185 -14.72 -9.87 8.43
CA ILE A 185 -13.53 -10.71 8.55
C ILE A 185 -13.29 -11.11 10.02
N GLN A 186 -13.46 -10.18 10.98
CA GLN A 186 -13.28 -10.44 12.43
C GLN A 186 -14.06 -9.43 13.31
N VAL A 187 -14.53 -9.89 14.47
CA VAL A 187 -14.96 -9.04 15.61
C VAL A 187 -14.12 -9.41 16.81
N SER A 188 -13.18 -8.55 17.20
CA SER A 188 -12.51 -8.73 18.50
C SER A 188 -13.41 -8.15 19.59
N GLY A 189 -14.21 -9.03 20.20
CA GLY A 189 -15.04 -8.69 21.34
C GLY A 189 -15.09 -9.87 22.30
N LYS A 190 -14.32 -9.80 23.39
CA LYS A 190 -14.50 -10.67 24.56
C LYS A 190 -15.97 -10.62 24.97
N ARG A 191 -16.71 -11.71 24.74
CA ARG A 191 -17.98 -11.94 25.42
C ARG A 191 -17.68 -12.34 26.87
N GLU A 192 -17.43 -11.37 27.73
CA GLU A 192 -17.75 -11.56 29.14
C GLU A 192 -19.27 -11.43 29.28
N HIS A 193 -19.94 -12.57 29.45
CA HIS A 193 -21.20 -12.62 30.16
C HIS A 193 -21.03 -13.52 31.37
N ARG A 194 -20.72 -12.85 32.49
CA ARG A 194 -21.23 -13.24 33.81
C ARG A 194 -22.74 -13.48 33.68
N ASN A 195 -23.17 -14.69 34.03
CA ASN A 195 -24.41 -14.92 34.77
C ASN A 195 -24.37 -16.31 35.41
N ASN A 196 -23.47 -16.46 36.39
CA ASN A 196 -23.68 -17.40 37.49
C ASN A 196 -24.40 -16.63 38.61
N ALA A 197 -25.72 -16.74 38.69
CA ALA A 197 -26.48 -16.61 39.94
C ALA A 197 -27.97 -16.91 39.72
N ARG A 198 -28.51 -17.75 40.62
CA ARG A 198 -29.92 -18.15 40.84
C ARG A 198 -30.36 -19.41 40.08
N LEU A 199 -30.81 -20.51 40.69
CA LEU A 199 -31.27 -20.78 42.06
C LEU A 199 -31.13 -22.29 42.34
N ALA A 200 -30.61 -22.62 43.52
CA ALA A 200 -30.92 -23.86 44.22
C ALA A 200 -32.30 -23.73 44.90
N ARG A 201 -32.91 -24.87 45.25
CA ARG A 201 -34.22 -25.11 45.91
C ARG A 201 -35.36 -25.26 44.88
N HIS A 202 -36.09 -26.37 44.77
CA HIS A 202 -36.42 -27.46 45.68
C HIS A 202 -36.41 -28.80 44.94
#